data_AF-X0VT16-F1
#
_entry.id   AF-X0VT16-F1
#
_cell.length_a   1.000
_cell.length_b   1.000
_cell.length_c   1.000
_cell.angle_alpha   90.00
_cell.angle_beta   90.00
_cell.angle_gamma   90.00
#
_symmetry.space_group_name_H-M   'P 1'
#
loop_
_entity.id
_entity.type
_entity.pdbx_description
1 polymer ?
#
loop_
_entity_poly.entity_id
_entity_poly.type
_entity_poly.pdbx_seq_one_letter_code
_entity_poly.pdbx_strand_id
1 'polypeptide(L)'
;GLNSPLFNNGGKIDTMRNMDYSFVRSGKMDANGLVNEYWMSTRWELATNKRSYSKDEEIYRPLEILAFDEKKMRDKQSKTSGQLMVAKRYSPSALFYSKPSYLGATNYIDIAAKIANFHKSQLNNGMTGNLWMHIPQDLSDKNKRVKMLKALNDQFAGSNNAGKIVLTWGQGEANKPQMEAINTSDVHSALSDLNTRTNEEIAMAHQISRSIVGLDQNTGLGGLEISNALDMFQTVYVSPAQQLIEDQVNQILDFNGIGE
;
A
#
# COMPACT_ATOMS: atom_id res chain seq x y z
N GLY A 1 -2.78 -0.80 13.43
CA GLY A 1 -3.20 -0.59 14.83
C GLY A 1 -4.38 -1.50 15.09
N LEU A 2 -4.40 -2.18 16.23
CA LEU A 2 -5.57 -2.93 16.67
C LEU A 2 -6.48 -1.99 17.45
N ASN A 3 -7.78 -2.01 17.13
CA ASN A 3 -8.81 -1.34 17.91
C ASN A 3 -9.71 -2.43 18.45
N SER A 4 -9.88 -2.52 19.76
CA SER A 4 -10.71 -3.58 20.33
C SER A 4 -11.82 -3.03 21.21
N PRO A 5 -13.11 -3.16 20.83
CA PRO A 5 -14.20 -2.93 21.76
C PRO A 5 -14.20 -3.94 22.91
N LEU A 6 -14.41 -3.40 24.11
CA LEU A 6 -14.51 -4.11 25.37
C LEU A 6 -15.96 -4.06 25.86
N PHE A 7 -16.51 -5.21 26.19
CA PHE A 7 -17.86 -5.32 26.74
C PHE A 7 -17.80 -5.64 28.24
N ASN A 8 -18.49 -4.83 29.04
CA ASN A 8 -18.57 -4.97 30.48
C ASN A 8 -19.85 -5.72 30.87
N ASN A 9 -19.70 -6.86 31.55
CA ASN A 9 -20.80 -7.55 32.21
C ASN A 9 -20.53 -7.61 33.72
N GLY A 10 -21.38 -6.98 34.52
CA GLY A 10 -21.29 -7.08 35.98
C GLY A 10 -20.11 -6.34 36.65
N GLY A 11 -19.40 -5.45 35.95
CA GLY A 11 -18.32 -4.64 36.52
C GLY A 11 -16.91 -5.16 36.22
N LYS A 12 -16.78 -6.22 35.43
CA LYS A 12 -15.50 -6.75 34.89
C LYS A 12 -15.53 -6.74 33.37
N ILE A 13 -14.35 -6.67 32.78
CA ILE A 13 -14.18 -6.80 31.32
C ILE A 13 -14.17 -8.30 31.01
N ASP A 14 -15.17 -8.74 30.24
CA ASP A 14 -15.38 -10.17 29.93
C ASP A 14 -14.95 -10.52 28.50
N THR A 15 -15.27 -9.65 27.54
CA THR A 15 -15.03 -9.91 26.11
C THR A 15 -14.29 -8.75 25.44
N MET A 16 -13.23 -9.09 24.71
CA MET A 16 -12.53 -8.20 23.78
C MET A 16 -12.77 -8.68 22.34
N ARG A 17 -13.19 -7.79 21.45
CA ARG A 17 -13.28 -8.09 20.00
C ARG A 17 -12.42 -7.12 19.24
N ASN A 18 -11.83 -7.52 18.12
CA ASN A 18 -11.14 -6.59 17.22
C ASN A 18 -12.17 -5.89 16.30
N MET A 19 -11.96 -4.61 16.03
CA MET A 19 -12.71 -3.83 15.04
C MET A 19 -11.80 -3.25 13.98
N ASP A 20 -12.27 -3.32 12.74
CA ASP A 20 -11.59 -2.67 11.63
C ASP A 20 -11.63 -1.14 11.82
N TYR A 21 -10.46 -0.54 11.62
CA TYR A 21 -10.27 0.90 11.59
C TYR A 21 -11.15 1.60 10.57
N SER A 22 -11.49 0.93 9.46
CA SER A 22 -12.35 1.45 8.41
C SER A 22 -13.73 1.88 8.94
N PHE A 23 -14.24 1.18 9.96
CA PHE A 23 -15.55 1.43 10.56
C PHE A 23 -15.54 2.44 11.70
N VAL A 24 -14.36 2.82 12.22
CA VAL A 24 -14.24 3.70 13.38
C VAL A 24 -13.75 5.08 12.97
N ARG A 25 -14.29 6.13 13.59
CA ARG A 25 -13.77 7.50 13.49
C ARG A 25 -13.55 8.10 14.87
N SER A 26 -12.46 8.83 15.05
CA SER A 26 -12.18 9.56 16.28
C SER A 26 -13.08 10.78 16.41
N GLY A 27 -13.60 11.02 17.61
CA GLY A 27 -14.20 12.29 17.97
C GLY A 27 -13.18 13.42 18.08
N LYS A 28 -13.65 14.58 18.54
CA LYS A 28 -12.77 15.74 18.71
C LYS A 28 -11.84 15.52 19.91
N MET A 29 -10.57 15.88 19.74
CA MET A 29 -9.64 15.89 20.87
C MET A 29 -10.04 16.96 21.89
N ASP A 30 -9.84 16.64 23.16
CA ASP A 30 -9.94 17.61 24.25
C ASP A 30 -8.73 18.56 24.29
N ALA A 31 -8.77 19.51 25.23
CA ALA A 31 -7.70 20.48 25.43
C ALA A 31 -6.34 19.83 25.80
N ASN A 32 -6.36 18.59 26.27
CA ASN A 32 -5.17 17.82 26.65
C ASN A 32 -4.66 16.94 25.49
N GLY A 33 -5.31 16.98 24.32
CA GLY A 33 -4.94 16.17 23.16
C GLY A 33 -5.39 14.70 23.25
N LEU A 34 -6.30 14.37 24.17
CA LEU A 34 -6.88 13.03 24.32
C LEU A 34 -8.22 12.95 23.57
N VAL A 35 -8.48 11.78 22.98
CA VAL A 35 -9.74 11.48 22.30
C VAL A 35 -10.61 10.71 23.27
N ASN A 36 -11.73 11.32 23.70
CA ASN A 36 -12.62 10.75 24.71
C ASN A 36 -13.76 9.91 24.12
N GLU A 37 -14.08 10.14 22.85
CA GLU A 37 -15.21 9.51 22.17
C GLU A 37 -14.80 9.05 20.76
N TYR A 38 -15.41 7.96 20.34
CA TYR A 38 -15.28 7.37 19.01
C TYR A 38 -16.67 7.11 18.44
N TRP A 39 -16.73 7.03 17.13
CA TRP A 39 -17.96 6.77 16.41
C TRP A 39 -17.75 5.55 15.52
N MET A 40 -18.76 4.67 15.46
CA MET A 40 -18.72 3.45 14.66
C MET A 40 -19.85 3.45 13.63
N SER A 41 -19.50 3.22 12.36
CA SER A 41 -20.45 2.94 11.29
C SER A 41 -19.78 2.06 10.23
N THR A 42 -20.51 1.07 9.71
CA THR A 42 -20.02 0.25 8.59
C THR A 42 -20.08 0.99 7.25
N ARG A 43 -20.85 2.08 7.16
CA ARG A 43 -21.00 2.91 5.96
C ARG A 43 -21.00 4.40 6.29
N TRP A 44 -19.79 4.96 6.37
CA TRP A 44 -19.57 6.38 6.64
C TRP A 44 -20.18 7.33 5.59
N GLU A 45 -20.32 6.90 4.35
CA GLU A 45 -20.93 7.71 3.27
C GLU A 45 -22.37 8.13 3.58
N LEU A 46 -23.13 7.26 4.25
CA LEU A 46 -24.52 7.53 4.65
C LEU A 46 -24.60 8.39 5.91
N ALA A 47 -23.60 8.26 6.79
CA ALA A 47 -23.53 8.91 8.09
C ALA A 47 -23.39 10.44 8.00
N THR A 48 -22.64 10.94 7.02
CA THR A 48 -22.25 12.36 6.96
C THR A 48 -23.39 13.28 6.49
N ASN A 49 -24.39 12.76 5.77
CA ASN A 49 -25.35 13.59 5.02
C ASN A 49 -26.83 13.37 5.40
N LYS A 50 -27.15 12.47 6.34
CA LYS A 50 -28.54 12.14 6.69
C LYS A 50 -28.90 12.55 8.11
N ARG A 51 -30.00 13.30 8.24
CA ARG A 51 -30.62 13.65 9.53
C ARG A 51 -31.60 12.59 10.04
N SER A 52 -32.08 11.71 9.16
CA SER A 52 -33.00 10.63 9.47
C SER A 52 -32.59 9.38 8.71
N TYR A 53 -32.69 8.23 9.36
CA TYR A 53 -32.37 6.91 8.80
C TYR A 53 -33.68 6.17 8.51
N SER A 54 -33.75 5.48 7.37
CA SER A 54 -34.84 4.53 7.12
C SER A 54 -34.70 3.30 8.05
N LYS A 55 -35.77 2.52 8.21
CA LYS A 55 -35.77 1.31 9.05
C LYS A 55 -34.66 0.31 8.65
N ASP A 56 -34.37 0.21 7.35
CA ASP A 56 -33.31 -0.66 6.82
C ASP A 56 -31.90 -0.05 6.96
N GLU A 57 -31.81 1.26 7.17
CA GLU A 57 -30.56 2.00 7.28
C GLU A 57 -30.13 2.27 8.72
N GLU A 58 -31.00 1.96 9.69
CA GLU A 58 -30.77 2.19 11.12
C GLU A 58 -29.48 1.49 11.60
N ILE A 59 -29.14 0.35 10.99
CA ILE A 59 -27.90 -0.40 11.26
C ILE A 59 -26.62 0.36 10.87
N TYR A 60 -26.72 1.36 9.99
CA TYR A 60 -25.59 2.18 9.53
C TYR A 60 -25.47 3.49 10.31
N ARG A 61 -26.43 3.79 11.20
CA ARG A 61 -26.37 4.99 12.03
C ARG A 61 -25.07 4.96 12.85
N PRO A 62 -24.29 6.06 12.87
CA PRO A 62 -23.13 6.18 13.73
C PRO A 62 -23.49 5.93 15.19
N LEU A 63 -22.86 4.92 15.78
CA LEU A 63 -22.97 4.62 17.19
C LEU A 63 -21.77 5.24 17.92
N GLU A 64 -22.06 6.03 18.96
CA GLU A 64 -21.04 6.59 19.83
C GLU A 64 -20.51 5.50 20.78
N ILE A 65 -19.19 5.39 20.85
CA ILE A 65 -18.46 4.47 21.71
C ILE A 65 -17.44 5.29 22.49
N LEU A 66 -17.43 5.15 23.82
CA LEU A 66 -16.48 5.86 24.66
C LEU A 66 -15.07 5.31 24.50
N ALA A 67 -14.06 6.17 24.61
CA ALA A 67 -12.68 5.72 24.74
C ALA A 67 -12.49 4.91 26.03
N PHE A 68 -11.48 4.03 26.05
CA PHE A 68 -11.14 3.27 27.25
C PHE A 68 -10.73 4.20 28.39
N ASP A 69 -11.47 4.13 29.49
CA ASP A 69 -11.21 4.82 30.76
C ASP A 69 -11.73 3.94 31.89
N GLU A 70 -10.80 3.42 32.70
CA GLU A 70 -11.06 2.54 33.84
C GLU A 70 -12.09 3.14 34.83
N LYS A 71 -12.08 4.46 35.02
CA LYS A 71 -12.97 5.14 35.96
C LYS A 71 -14.41 5.16 35.48
N LYS A 72 -14.60 5.26 34.16
CA LYS A 72 -15.90 5.34 33.49
C LYS A 72 -16.46 3.98 33.10
N MET A 73 -15.72 2.89 33.32
CA MET A 73 -16.18 1.54 33.00
C MET A 73 -17.51 1.16 33.67
N ARG A 74 -17.82 1.76 34.82
CA ARG A 74 -19.06 1.51 35.57
C ARG A 74 -20.25 2.34 35.09
N ASP A 75 -20.02 3.31 34.21
CA ASP A 75 -21.05 4.21 33.70
C ASP A 75 -22.08 3.47 32.85
N LYS A 76 -23.32 3.97 32.85
CA LYS A 76 -24.45 3.36 32.13
C LYS A 76 -24.18 3.22 30.63
N GLN A 77 -23.52 4.22 30.04
CA GLN A 77 -23.15 4.22 28.62
C GLN A 77 -22.10 3.15 28.30
N SER A 78 -21.05 3.02 29.13
CA SER A 78 -20.03 1.97 28.97
C SER A 78 -20.59 0.56 29.13
N LYS A 79 -21.59 0.35 29.98
CA LYS A 79 -22.29 -0.94 30.10
C LYS A 79 -23.15 -1.30 28.88
N THR A 80 -23.65 -0.30 28.15
CA THR A 80 -24.57 -0.50 27.02
C THR A 80 -23.82 -0.64 25.70
N SER A 81 -22.84 0.23 25.46
CA SER A 81 -22.13 0.32 24.18
C SER A 81 -20.69 -0.24 24.21
N GLY A 82 -20.20 -0.62 25.40
CA GLY A 82 -18.79 -0.94 25.59
C GLY A 82 -17.88 0.30 25.55
N GLN A 83 -16.58 0.07 25.66
CA GLN A 83 -15.54 1.08 25.45
C GLN A 83 -14.56 0.62 24.36
N LEU A 84 -13.92 1.56 23.67
CA LEU A 84 -12.93 1.29 22.63
C LEU A 84 -11.51 1.53 23.16
N MET A 85 -10.70 0.48 23.12
CA MET A 85 -9.26 0.59 23.37
C MET A 85 -8.52 0.73 22.04
N VAL A 86 -7.66 1.76 21.95
CA VAL A 86 -6.92 2.09 20.73
C VAL A 86 -5.42 1.99 20.99
N ALA A 87 -4.79 0.94 20.47
CA ALA A 87 -3.35 0.75 20.53
C ALA A 87 -2.67 1.58 19.42
N LYS A 88 -2.15 2.76 19.77
CA LYS A 88 -1.45 3.65 18.82
C LYS A 88 0.04 3.79 19.14
N ARG A 89 0.89 3.63 18.13
CA ARG A 89 2.29 4.06 18.22
C ARG A 89 2.36 5.59 18.15
N TYR A 90 3.27 6.17 18.93
CA TYR A 90 3.54 7.60 18.86
C TYR A 90 4.03 7.98 17.46
N SER A 91 3.41 8.98 16.86
CA SER A 91 3.83 9.55 15.58
C SER A 91 3.70 11.06 15.63
N PRO A 92 4.81 11.82 15.58
CA PRO A 92 4.74 13.27 15.51
C PRO A 92 3.98 13.65 14.22
N SER A 93 3.07 14.62 14.31
CA SER A 93 2.08 15.06 13.29
C SER A 93 0.82 14.21 13.10
N ALA A 94 0.74 13.00 13.65
CA ALA A 94 -0.45 12.14 13.55
C ALA A 94 -1.18 12.09 14.91
N LEU A 95 -2.10 13.02 15.12
CA LEU A 95 -2.78 13.18 16.41
C LEU A 95 -3.88 12.13 16.65
N PHE A 96 -4.72 11.91 15.63
CA PHE A 96 -5.90 11.05 15.72
C PHE A 96 -5.61 9.58 15.40
N TYR A 97 -4.78 9.32 14.38
CA TYR A 97 -4.64 7.99 13.80
C TYR A 97 -3.17 7.60 13.60
N SER A 98 -2.85 6.31 13.78
CA SER A 98 -1.50 5.80 13.54
C SER A 98 -1.17 5.78 12.05
N LYS A 99 0.05 6.15 11.71
CA LYS A 99 0.58 6.01 10.35
C LYS A 99 0.98 4.56 10.08
N PRO A 100 0.76 4.03 8.86
CA PRO A 100 1.25 2.71 8.49
C PRO A 100 2.79 2.71 8.41
N SER A 101 3.42 1.57 8.68
CA SER A 101 4.89 1.43 8.63
C SER A 101 5.45 1.64 7.22
N TYR A 102 4.73 1.19 6.20
CA TYR A 102 5.13 1.30 4.80
C TYR A 102 4.97 2.70 4.19
N LEU A 103 4.55 3.71 4.98
CA LEU A 103 4.26 5.05 4.46
C LEU A 103 5.46 5.65 3.70
N GLY A 104 6.69 5.38 4.18
CA GLY A 104 7.92 5.83 3.54
C GLY A 104 8.22 5.17 2.19
N ALA A 105 7.67 3.98 1.92
CA ALA A 105 7.86 3.24 0.67
C ALA A 105 6.68 3.36 -0.30
N THR A 106 5.69 4.21 -0.04
CA THR A 106 4.52 4.36 -0.94
C THR A 106 4.91 4.66 -2.38
N ASN A 107 5.90 5.53 -2.60
CA ASN A 107 6.44 5.82 -3.93
C ASN A 107 7.13 4.60 -4.56
N TYR A 108 7.90 3.84 -3.78
CA TYR A 108 8.56 2.61 -4.27
C TYR A 108 7.55 1.51 -4.61
N ILE A 109 6.47 1.37 -3.83
CA ILE A 109 5.36 0.45 -4.14
C ILE A 109 4.70 0.83 -5.48
N ASP A 110 4.46 2.12 -5.72
CA ASP A 110 3.92 2.61 -7.00
C ASP A 110 4.89 2.35 -8.17
N ILE A 111 6.20 2.57 -7.96
CA ILE A 111 7.24 2.23 -8.94
C ILE A 111 7.21 0.74 -9.26
N ALA A 112 7.15 -0.14 -8.25
CA ALA A 112 7.08 -1.59 -8.44
C ALA A 112 5.85 -1.99 -9.28
N ALA A 113 4.68 -1.41 -8.99
CA ALA A 113 3.47 -1.63 -9.76
C ALA A 113 3.62 -1.18 -11.23
N LYS A 114 4.25 -0.03 -11.47
CA LYS A 114 4.52 0.49 -12.82
C LYS A 114 5.52 -0.35 -13.59
N ILE A 115 6.57 -0.85 -12.94
CA ILE A 115 7.55 -1.78 -13.54
C ILE A 115 6.86 -3.08 -13.95
N ALA A 116 6.04 -3.67 -13.07
CA ALA A 116 5.27 -4.87 -13.38
C ALA A 116 4.31 -4.65 -14.55
N ASN A 117 3.62 -3.51 -14.58
CA ASN A 117 2.75 -3.13 -15.70
C ASN A 117 3.53 -2.91 -17.01
N PHE A 118 4.72 -2.30 -16.93
CA PHE A 118 5.61 -2.15 -18.07
C PHE A 118 6.03 -3.51 -18.63
N HIS A 119 6.54 -4.43 -17.80
CA HIS A 119 6.90 -5.78 -18.23
C HIS A 119 5.70 -6.54 -18.81
N LYS A 120 4.53 -6.45 -18.19
CA LYS A 120 3.29 -7.05 -18.72
C LYS A 120 2.93 -6.48 -20.10
N SER A 121 3.04 -5.17 -20.28
CA SER A 121 2.80 -4.51 -21.57
C SER A 121 3.83 -4.94 -22.62
N GLN A 122 5.10 -5.08 -22.23
CA GLN A 122 6.15 -5.58 -23.12
C GLN A 122 5.88 -7.02 -23.55
N LEU A 123 5.47 -7.90 -22.64
CA LEU A 123 5.11 -9.28 -22.99
C LEU A 123 3.91 -9.35 -23.94
N ASN A 124 2.87 -8.56 -23.67
CA ASN A 124 1.65 -8.55 -24.50
C ASN A 124 1.86 -7.93 -25.89
N ASN A 125 2.73 -6.94 -26.01
CA ASN A 125 2.98 -6.20 -27.25
C ASN A 125 4.30 -6.61 -27.93
N GLY A 126 4.83 -7.80 -27.63
CA GLY A 126 6.01 -8.36 -28.29
C GLY A 126 7.28 -7.54 -28.11
N MET A 127 7.70 -7.35 -26.85
CA MET A 127 9.04 -6.93 -26.42
C MET A 127 9.72 -5.92 -27.37
N THR A 128 9.07 -4.77 -27.58
CA THR A 128 9.54 -3.61 -28.38
C THR A 128 10.67 -3.92 -29.37
N GLY A 129 10.33 -4.45 -30.53
CA GLY A 129 11.13 -4.20 -31.73
C GLY A 129 10.95 -2.75 -32.16
N ASN A 130 11.64 -1.80 -31.50
CA ASN A 130 11.63 -0.39 -31.91
C ASN A 130 12.62 -0.23 -33.07
N LEU A 131 12.13 -0.42 -34.29
CA LEU A 131 12.88 -0.08 -35.49
C LEU A 131 12.71 1.43 -35.73
N TRP A 132 13.79 2.19 -35.73
CA TRP A 132 13.78 3.54 -36.26
C TRP A 132 14.02 3.46 -37.77
N MET A 133 13.07 3.97 -38.55
CA MET A 133 13.19 4.02 -40.00
C MET A 133 13.16 5.48 -40.45
N HIS A 134 14.24 5.93 -41.09
CA HIS A 134 14.29 7.22 -41.73
C HIS A 134 13.98 7.08 -43.21
N ILE A 135 13.00 7.82 -43.73
CA ILE A 135 12.69 7.85 -45.16
C ILE A 135 13.07 9.23 -45.71
N PRO A 136 14.12 9.32 -46.55
CA PRO A 136 14.50 10.55 -47.23
C PRO A 136 13.61 10.75 -48.47
N GLN A 137 12.32 11.02 -48.27
CA GLN A 137 11.40 11.31 -49.37
C GLN A 137 10.47 12.48 -49.00
N ASP A 138 10.33 13.43 -49.92
CA ASP A 138 9.34 14.50 -49.80
C ASP A 138 7.94 13.93 -50.00
N LEU A 139 7.25 13.71 -48.89
CA LEU A 139 5.84 13.35 -48.87
C LEU A 139 5.02 14.57 -48.49
N SER A 140 4.95 15.59 -49.34
CA SER A 140 4.08 16.78 -49.13
C SER A 140 2.57 16.42 -49.08
N ASP A 141 2.19 15.22 -49.53
CA ASP A 141 0.81 14.71 -49.53
C ASP A 141 0.47 13.91 -48.25
N LYS A 142 -0.44 14.46 -47.43
CA LYS A 142 -0.92 13.88 -46.16
C LYS A 142 -1.57 12.51 -46.35
N ASN A 143 -2.25 12.25 -47.46
CA ASN A 143 -2.95 10.98 -47.70
C ASN A 143 -1.98 9.83 -47.95
N LYS A 144 -0.87 10.08 -48.65
CA LYS A 144 0.18 9.09 -48.87
C LYS A 144 0.89 8.71 -47.57
N ARG A 145 1.12 9.69 -46.67
CA ARG A 145 1.70 9.43 -45.33
C ARG A 145 0.85 8.47 -44.53
N VAL A 146 -0.46 8.69 -44.45
CA VAL A 146 -1.38 7.85 -43.67
C VAL A 146 -1.45 6.43 -44.26
N LYS A 147 -1.53 6.30 -45.59
CA LYS A 147 -1.54 4.98 -46.25
C LYS A 147 -0.25 4.20 -46.01
N MET A 148 0.90 4.87 -46.07
CA MET A 148 2.20 4.23 -45.84
C MET A 148 2.41 3.86 -44.37
N LEU A 149 2.03 4.73 -43.42
CA LEU A 149 2.03 4.41 -41.98
C LEU A 149 1.14 3.22 -41.66
N LYS A 150 -0.05 3.16 -42.26
CA LYS A 150 -0.96 2.03 -42.10
C LYS A 150 -0.37 0.75 -42.68
N ALA A 151 0.16 0.79 -43.89
CA ALA A 151 0.78 -0.38 -44.53
C ALA A 151 2.02 -0.88 -43.77
N LEU A 152 2.85 0.03 -43.23
CA LEU A 152 4.00 -0.33 -42.40
C LEU A 152 3.57 -0.91 -41.06
N ASN A 153 2.58 -0.31 -40.39
CA ASN A 153 2.03 -0.89 -39.17
C ASN A 153 1.43 -2.27 -39.44
N ASP A 154 0.65 -2.45 -40.52
CA ASP A 154 0.03 -3.73 -40.83
C ASP A 154 1.07 -4.82 -41.18
N GLN A 155 2.17 -4.47 -41.86
CA GLN A 155 3.24 -5.40 -42.23
C GLN A 155 4.19 -5.74 -41.08
N PHE A 156 4.51 -4.77 -40.21
CA PHE A 156 5.47 -4.95 -39.13
C PHE A 156 4.82 -5.25 -37.77
N ALA A 157 3.51 -5.08 -37.62
CA ALA A 157 2.78 -5.52 -36.43
C ALA A 157 2.82 -7.04 -36.26
N GLY A 158 2.96 -7.83 -37.34
CA GLY A 158 2.92 -9.29 -37.26
C GLY A 158 1.65 -9.82 -36.58
N SER A 159 1.61 -11.11 -36.24
CA SER A 159 0.42 -11.76 -35.67
C SER A 159 0.04 -11.28 -34.26
N ASN A 160 0.86 -10.44 -33.61
CA ASN A 160 0.68 -10.02 -32.21
C ASN A 160 1.09 -8.56 -31.92
N ASN A 161 1.11 -7.67 -32.92
CA ASN A 161 1.49 -6.26 -32.73
C ASN A 161 2.91 -6.08 -32.13
N ALA A 162 3.84 -6.97 -32.47
CA ALA A 162 5.15 -7.14 -31.84
C ALA A 162 6.24 -6.13 -32.30
N GLY A 163 6.00 -5.40 -33.40
CA GLY A 163 6.93 -4.40 -33.91
C GLY A 163 6.25 -3.03 -34.00
N LYS A 164 6.71 -2.06 -33.20
CA LYS A 164 6.31 -0.65 -33.36
C LYS A 164 7.43 0.10 -34.05
N ILE A 165 7.17 0.62 -35.25
CA ILE A 165 8.14 1.40 -36.01
C ILE A 165 7.97 2.88 -35.68
N VAL A 166 9.09 3.52 -35.31
CA VAL A 166 9.16 4.99 -35.25
C VAL A 166 9.71 5.46 -36.58
N LEU A 167 8.85 6.02 -37.40
CA LEU A 167 9.22 6.59 -38.68
C LEU A 167 9.69 8.04 -38.46
N THR A 168 10.73 8.50 -39.16
CA THR A 168 11.12 9.91 -39.24
C THR A 168 11.36 10.31 -40.71
N TRP A 169 11.19 11.59 -41.01
CA TRP A 169 11.23 12.14 -42.37
C TRP A 169 12.18 13.34 -42.36
N GLY A 170 13.07 13.42 -43.34
CA GLY A 170 13.99 14.55 -43.48
C GLY A 170 14.47 14.67 -44.92
N GLN A 171 14.89 15.87 -45.30
CA GLN A 171 15.65 16.08 -46.53
C GLN A 171 17.14 16.10 -46.19
N GLY A 172 17.88 15.11 -46.68
CA GLY A 172 19.33 15.03 -46.60
C GLY A 172 19.85 14.25 -47.80
N GLU A 173 21.05 14.60 -48.28
CA GLU A 173 21.62 14.18 -49.57
C GLU A 173 21.87 12.66 -49.74
N ALA A 174 21.60 11.85 -48.72
CA ALA A 174 21.64 10.40 -48.80
C ALA A 174 20.22 9.85 -49.05
N ASN A 175 19.88 9.60 -50.32
CA ASN A 175 18.64 8.98 -50.80
C ASN A 175 18.36 7.53 -50.31
N LYS A 176 19.00 7.07 -49.23
CA LYS A 176 18.86 5.70 -48.71
C LYS A 176 18.09 5.72 -47.39
N PRO A 177 17.02 4.92 -47.25
CA PRO A 177 16.37 4.72 -45.97
C PRO A 177 17.37 4.15 -44.96
N GLN A 178 17.49 4.79 -43.79
CA GLN A 178 18.31 4.28 -42.69
C GLN A 178 17.41 3.52 -41.72
N MET A 179 17.79 2.28 -41.41
CA MET A 179 17.15 1.47 -40.38
C MET A 179 18.13 1.29 -39.25
N GLU A 180 17.80 1.83 -38.08
CA GLU A 180 18.59 1.62 -36.86
C GLU A 180 17.74 0.86 -35.86
N ALA A 181 18.29 -0.23 -35.32
CA ALA A 181 17.72 -0.91 -34.17
C ALA A 181 18.07 -0.11 -32.91
N ILE A 182 17.08 0.27 -32.12
CA ILE A 182 17.35 0.88 -30.82
C ILE A 182 17.91 -0.21 -29.90
N ASN A 183 19.12 -0.02 -29.36
CA ASN A 183 19.70 -0.93 -28.38
C ASN A 183 18.86 -0.94 -27.10
N THR A 184 18.17 -2.04 -26.83
CA THR A 184 17.31 -2.24 -25.65
C THR A 184 18.05 -2.87 -24.47
N SER A 185 19.30 -3.29 -24.65
CA SER A 185 20.12 -3.97 -23.64
C SER A 185 20.33 -3.11 -22.40
N ASP A 186 20.69 -1.84 -22.58
CA ASP A 186 21.04 -0.94 -21.48
C ASP A 186 19.82 -0.49 -20.68
N VAL A 187 18.65 -0.46 -21.32
CA VAL A 187 17.36 -0.18 -20.66
C VAL A 187 16.94 -1.37 -19.81
N HIS A 188 17.19 -2.60 -20.27
CA HIS A 188 16.84 -3.80 -19.54
C HIS A 188 17.65 -3.95 -18.24
N SER A 189 18.97 -3.70 -18.30
CA SER A 189 19.82 -3.73 -17.11
C SER A 189 19.41 -2.64 -16.11
N ALA A 190 19.21 -1.41 -16.56
CA ALA A 190 18.76 -0.31 -15.70
C ALA A 190 17.41 -0.60 -15.01
N LEU A 191 16.49 -1.29 -15.72
CA LEU A 191 15.19 -1.67 -15.17
C LEU A 191 15.29 -2.82 -14.15
N SER A 192 16.18 -3.78 -14.38
CA SER A 192 16.49 -4.85 -13.44
C SER A 192 17.09 -4.30 -12.14
N ASP A 193 18.02 -3.35 -12.27
CA ASP A 193 18.63 -2.68 -11.12
C ASP A 193 17.60 -1.86 -10.35
N LEU A 194 16.72 -1.13 -11.06
CA LEU A 194 15.64 -0.38 -10.45
C LEU A 194 14.68 -1.29 -9.69
N ASN A 195 14.32 -2.46 -10.25
CA ASN A 195 13.45 -3.43 -9.60
C ASN A 195 14.11 -3.96 -8.30
N THR A 196 15.40 -4.31 -8.37
CA THR A 196 16.15 -4.80 -7.20
C THR A 196 16.16 -3.76 -6.09
N ARG A 197 16.53 -2.50 -6.39
CA ARG A 197 16.52 -1.40 -5.42
C ARG A 197 15.12 -1.13 -4.87
N THR A 198 14.10 -1.17 -5.71
CA THR A 198 12.70 -0.96 -5.29
C THR A 198 12.28 -2.01 -4.26
N ASN A 199 12.61 -3.28 -4.48
CA ASN A 199 12.30 -4.35 -3.52
C ASN A 199 13.05 -4.20 -2.20
N GLU A 200 14.31 -3.75 -2.25
CA GLU A 200 15.13 -3.47 -1.06
C GLU A 200 14.55 -2.32 -0.24
N GLU A 201 14.18 -1.21 -0.87
CA GLU A 201 13.58 -0.05 -0.21
C GLU A 201 12.22 -0.40 0.42
N ILE A 202 11.41 -1.24 -0.25
CA ILE A 202 10.16 -1.76 0.31
C ILE A 202 10.46 -2.62 1.54
N ALA A 203 11.40 -3.57 1.46
CA ALA A 203 11.78 -4.43 2.59
C ALA A 203 12.29 -3.61 3.79
N MET A 204 13.13 -2.60 3.53
CA MET A 204 13.64 -1.67 4.55
C MET A 204 12.54 -0.86 5.20
N ALA A 205 11.56 -0.35 4.44
CA ALA A 205 10.43 0.38 5.01
C ALA A 205 9.51 -0.50 5.87
N HIS A 206 9.44 -1.80 5.58
CA HIS A 206 8.78 -2.79 6.42
C HIS A 206 9.65 -3.25 7.61
N GLN A 207 10.90 -2.79 7.70
CA GLN A 207 11.89 -3.21 8.71
C GLN A 207 12.15 -4.73 8.69
N ILE A 208 12.06 -5.36 7.52
CA ILE A 208 12.32 -6.78 7.32
C ILE A 208 13.67 -6.93 6.59
N SER A 209 14.52 -7.82 7.10
CA SER A 209 15.80 -8.13 6.44
C SER A 209 15.60 -8.86 5.11
N ARG A 210 16.46 -8.57 4.12
CA ARG A 210 16.47 -9.22 2.79
C ARG A 210 16.54 -10.74 2.88
N SER A 211 17.30 -11.26 3.84
CA SER A 211 17.50 -12.69 4.07
C SER A 211 16.20 -13.39 4.48
N ILE A 212 15.35 -12.71 5.24
CA ILE A 212 14.03 -13.24 5.65
C ILE A 212 13.06 -13.24 4.48
N VAL A 213 13.11 -12.19 3.64
CA VAL A 213 12.25 -12.08 2.44
C VAL A 213 12.69 -13.05 1.33
N GLY A 214 13.87 -13.66 1.45
CA GLY A 214 14.42 -14.55 0.43
C GLY A 214 14.95 -13.81 -0.80
N LEU A 215 15.33 -12.54 -0.65
CA LEU A 215 15.93 -11.73 -1.71
C LEU A 215 17.44 -11.96 -1.86
N ASP A 216 18.05 -12.74 -0.96
CA ASP A 216 19.46 -13.08 -1.03
C ASP A 216 19.70 -14.23 -2.02
N GLN A 217 20.67 -14.02 -2.92
CA GLN A 217 21.14 -15.08 -3.79
C GLN A 217 22.07 -16.00 -2.98
N ASN A 218 21.58 -17.19 -2.65
CA ASN A 218 22.23 -18.24 -1.85
C ASN A 218 23.75 -18.37 -2.08
N THR A 219 24.56 -17.82 -1.19
CA THR A 219 26.00 -18.09 -1.08
C THR A 219 26.29 -18.99 0.12
N GLY A 220 25.86 -20.25 0.09
CA GLY A 220 26.40 -21.41 0.83
C GLY A 220 26.50 -21.39 2.38
N LEU A 221 26.37 -20.25 3.06
CA LEU A 221 26.53 -20.04 4.50
C LEU A 221 25.23 -19.52 5.16
N GLY A 222 24.13 -19.45 4.40
CA GLY A 222 22.92 -18.70 4.74
C GLY A 222 22.13 -19.16 5.97
N GLY A 223 22.42 -20.32 6.56
CA GLY A 223 21.72 -20.79 7.76
C GLY A 223 21.93 -19.90 8.99
N LEU A 224 23.16 -19.44 9.21
CA LEU A 224 23.50 -18.57 10.34
C LEU A 224 23.04 -17.12 10.11
N GLU A 225 23.07 -16.66 8.86
CA GLU A 225 22.62 -15.30 8.49
C GLU A 225 21.11 -15.15 8.66
N ILE A 226 20.33 -16.16 8.28
CA ILE A 226 18.87 -16.16 8.49
C ILE A 226 18.52 -16.16 9.98
N SER A 227 19.22 -16.95 10.80
CA SER A 227 18.98 -16.96 12.26
C SER A 227 19.23 -15.59 12.89
N ASN A 228 20.39 -14.99 12.59
CA ASN A 228 20.73 -13.66 13.11
C ASN A 228 19.76 -12.58 12.60
N ALA A 229 19.35 -12.65 11.34
CA ALA A 229 18.37 -11.74 10.77
C ALA A 229 17.00 -11.88 11.46
N LEU A 230 16.58 -13.11 11.78
CA LEU A 230 15.33 -13.39 12.47
C LEU A 230 15.36 -12.90 13.92
N ASP A 231 16.47 -13.09 14.63
CA ASP A 231 16.67 -12.56 15.99
C ASP A 231 16.63 -11.02 16.01
N MET A 232 17.28 -10.38 15.03
CA MET A 232 17.23 -8.93 14.86
C MET A 232 15.81 -8.46 14.54
N PHE A 233 15.09 -9.15 13.65
CA PHE A 233 13.71 -8.84 13.31
C PHE A 233 12.77 -8.99 14.53
N GLN A 234 12.92 -10.06 15.30
CA GLN A 234 12.18 -10.27 16.54
C GLN A 234 12.40 -9.09 17.49
N THR A 235 13.65 -8.70 17.71
CA THR A 235 14.00 -7.64 18.67
C THR A 235 13.58 -6.24 18.22
N VAL A 236 13.77 -5.89 16.94
CA VAL A 236 13.54 -4.53 16.43
C VAL A 236 12.09 -4.30 16.05
N TYR A 237 11.40 -5.31 15.53
CA TYR A 237 10.05 -5.15 14.98
C TYR A 237 8.97 -5.83 15.84
N VAL A 238 9.16 -7.11 16.15
CA VAL A 238 8.12 -7.94 16.79
C VAL A 238 7.96 -7.58 18.27
N SER A 239 9.04 -7.57 19.04
CA SER A 239 8.98 -7.29 20.48
C SER A 239 8.38 -5.93 20.81
N PRO A 240 8.71 -4.82 20.12
CA PRO A 240 8.03 -3.54 20.35
C PRO A 240 6.56 -3.53 19.92
N ALA A 241 6.17 -4.35 18.94
CA ALA A 241 4.77 -4.54 18.59
C ALA A 241 4.01 -5.33 19.68
N GLN A 242 4.65 -6.36 20.23
CA GLN A 242 4.12 -7.17 21.34
C GLN A 242 3.97 -6.33 22.60
N GLN A 243 4.98 -5.57 22.99
CA GLN A 243 4.93 -4.65 24.15
C GLN A 243 3.75 -3.67 24.05
N LEU A 244 3.51 -3.08 22.88
CA LEU A 244 2.35 -2.19 22.69
C LEU A 244 1.02 -2.91 22.93
N ILE A 245 0.91 -4.19 22.56
CA ILE A 245 -0.30 -4.98 22.78
C ILE A 245 -0.38 -5.40 24.25
N GLU A 246 0.73 -5.83 24.83
CA GLU A 246 0.86 -6.23 26.23
C GLU A 246 0.49 -5.09 27.18
N ASP A 247 0.98 -3.86 26.94
CA ASP A 247 0.63 -2.68 27.72
C ASP A 247 -0.89 -2.46 27.79
N GLN A 248 -1.58 -2.71 26.68
CA GLN A 248 -3.03 -2.53 26.56
C GLN A 248 -3.79 -3.69 27.23
N VAL A 249 -3.30 -4.91 27.09
CA VAL A 249 -3.88 -6.10 27.74
C VAL A 249 -3.67 -6.03 29.25
N ASN A 250 -2.50 -5.58 29.72
CA ASN A 250 -2.18 -5.44 31.14
C ASN A 250 -3.11 -4.43 31.81
N GLN A 251 -3.41 -3.28 31.18
CA GLN A 251 -4.41 -2.33 31.70
C GLN A 251 -5.79 -2.98 31.93
N ILE A 252 -6.20 -3.91 31.05
CA ILE A 252 -7.45 -4.67 31.21
C ILE A 252 -7.35 -5.68 32.36
N LEU A 253 -6.21 -6.39 32.46
CA LEU A 253 -5.98 -7.39 33.50
C LEU A 253 -5.91 -6.75 34.89
N ASP A 254 -5.27 -5.59 35.01
CA ASP A 254 -5.18 -4.79 36.23
C ASP A 254 -6.55 -4.34 36.69
N PHE A 255 -7.39 -3.82 35.78
CA PHE A 255 -8.78 -3.46 36.08
C PHE A 255 -9.59 -4.66 36.60
N ASN A 256 -9.34 -5.85 36.07
CA ASN A 256 -10.01 -7.08 36.49
C ASN A 256 -9.43 -7.68 37.80
N GLY A 257 -8.33 -7.12 38.33
CA GLY A 257 -7.64 -7.61 39.52
C GLY A 257 -6.92 -8.94 39.31
N ILE A 258 -6.46 -9.20 38.08
CA ILE A 258 -5.74 -10.43 37.68
C ILE A 258 -4.27 -10.12 37.34
N GLY A 259 -3.91 -8.85 37.12
CA GLY A 259 -2.53 -8.44 36.91
C GLY A 259 -1.65 -8.68 38.14
N GLU A 260 -0.41 -9.11 37.92
CA GLU A 260 0.66 -9.17 38.92
C GLU A 260 1.29 -7.80 39.15
#